data_AF-A0A2T2YK66-F1
#
_entry.id   AF-A0A2T2YK66-F1
#
_cell.length_a   1.000
_cell.length_b   1.000
_cell.length_c   1.000
_cell.angle_alpha   90.00
_cell.angle_beta   90.00
_cell.angle_gamma   90.00
#
_symmetry.space_group_name_H-M   'P 1'
#
loop_
_entity.id
_entity.type
_entity.pdbx_description
1 polymer ?
#
loop_
_entity_poly.entity_id
_entity_poly.type
_entity_poly.pdbx_seq_one_letter_code
_entity_poly.pdbx_strand_id
1 'polypeptide(L)'
;MKYYLAGFYLIIANPLEYDSFNRPEILTASSCFNCHLLDDFSRAWTSNEEDVQKAIDAFEIAAATISRIQDWTSQKDAAGMLGYENVFNTLESATNYQQKFFSHLDKVKLLGLYLPDSQADKLIKECNVETFKEANEAFKDANLEEGGILQLLEKKELETNEGRAIGYDLIGVEVGGSFHTFHCHSLAKYLEKEFKIQVNEYGLIETDSKWQELVAYMNDKNSPAEPVPWYFAKVKLFES
;
A
#
# COMPACT_ATOMS: atom_id res chain seq x y z
N MET A 1 -14.23 16.76 2.73
CA MET A 1 -14.35 15.31 2.49
C MET A 1 -13.81 14.59 3.71
N LYS A 2 -14.48 13.56 4.23
CA LYS A 2 -13.93 12.74 5.31
C LYS A 2 -13.00 11.70 4.69
N TYR A 3 -11.88 11.45 5.34
CA TYR A 3 -10.90 10.45 4.94
C TYR A 3 -10.77 9.42 6.06
N TYR A 4 -10.66 8.14 5.68
CA TYR A 4 -10.52 7.02 6.59
C TYR A 4 -9.19 6.33 6.39
N LEU A 5 -8.58 5.90 7.49
CA LEU A 5 -7.29 5.22 7.48
C LEU A 5 -7.40 3.87 6.77
N ALA A 6 -6.48 3.64 5.84
CA ALA A 6 -6.36 2.42 5.05
C ALA A 6 -5.02 1.70 5.27
N GLY A 7 -4.21 2.19 6.21
CA GLY A 7 -3.01 1.51 6.68
C GLY A 7 -1.81 2.43 6.79
N PHE A 8 -0.85 2.01 7.61
CA PHE A 8 0.49 2.55 7.62
C PHE A 8 1.46 1.56 6.97
N TYR A 9 2.47 2.08 6.27
CA TYR A 9 3.40 1.32 5.46
C TYR A 9 4.82 1.83 5.68
N LEU A 10 5.75 0.92 5.99
CA LEU A 10 7.18 1.22 6.05
C LEU A 10 7.83 0.78 4.75
N ILE A 11 8.41 1.73 4.04
CA ILE A 11 9.03 1.49 2.75
C ILE A 11 10.47 2.02 2.70
N ILE A 12 11.27 1.43 1.82
CA ILE A 12 12.47 2.05 1.26
C ILE A 12 12.12 2.42 -0.19
N ALA A 13 12.21 3.72 -0.50
CA ALA A 13 11.93 4.19 -1.84
C ALA A 13 13.07 3.80 -2.78
N ASN A 14 12.74 3.15 -3.89
CA ASN A 14 13.73 2.83 -4.92
C ASN A 14 13.79 3.93 -5.96
N PRO A 15 14.98 4.22 -6.52
CA PRO A 15 15.08 5.08 -7.68
C PRO A 15 14.40 4.44 -8.88
N LEU A 16 13.60 5.22 -9.60
CA LEU A 16 13.03 4.79 -10.86
C LEU A 16 14.02 5.01 -11.99
N GLU A 17 14.45 3.92 -12.60
CA GLU A 17 15.19 3.96 -13.87
C GLU A 17 14.26 3.89 -15.10
N TYR A 18 12.94 3.85 -14.88
CA TYR A 18 11.97 3.64 -15.96
C TYR A 18 11.34 4.93 -16.47
N ASP A 19 11.55 5.14 -17.77
CA ASP A 19 11.12 6.27 -18.56
C ASP A 19 11.74 7.61 -18.14
N SER A 20 11.80 8.55 -19.07
CA SER A 20 12.47 9.87 -19.06
C SER A 20 12.13 10.84 -17.91
N PHE A 21 11.52 10.36 -16.82
CA PHE A 21 11.39 11.09 -15.56
C PHE A 21 12.70 11.01 -14.80
N ASN A 22 13.41 12.12 -14.76
CA ASN A 22 14.52 12.32 -13.83
C ASN A 22 13.99 12.55 -12.40
N ARG A 23 13.07 11.69 -11.93
CA ARG A 23 12.48 11.75 -10.58
C ARG A 23 13.26 10.75 -9.70
N PRO A 24 13.95 11.22 -8.64
CA PRO A 24 14.85 10.36 -7.90
C PRO A 24 14.13 9.25 -7.12
N GLU A 25 12.89 9.46 -6.66
CA GLU A 25 12.12 8.51 -5.83
C GLU A 25 10.60 8.74 -6.01
N ILE A 26 9.76 7.70 -5.87
CA ILE A 26 8.29 7.83 -5.80
C ILE A 26 7.79 7.31 -4.46
N LEU A 27 7.03 8.12 -3.73
CA LEU A 27 6.50 7.78 -2.40
C LEU A 27 5.08 7.21 -2.46
N THR A 28 4.89 6.18 -3.29
CA THR A 28 3.71 5.30 -3.23
C THR A 28 3.91 4.22 -2.17
N ALA A 29 2.83 3.74 -1.56
CA ALA A 29 2.88 2.58 -0.67
C ALA A 29 2.71 1.24 -1.42
N SER A 30 2.79 1.24 -2.76
CA SER A 30 2.75 0.02 -3.58
C SER A 30 4.11 -0.68 -3.61
N SER A 31 4.10 -2.00 -3.42
CA SER A 31 5.27 -2.87 -3.54
C SER A 31 5.77 -3.04 -4.98
N CYS A 32 5.03 -2.55 -5.99
CA CYS A 32 5.48 -2.57 -7.40
C CYS A 32 6.75 -1.75 -7.63
N PHE A 33 7.01 -0.74 -6.79
CA PHE A 33 8.15 0.17 -6.94
C PHE A 33 9.02 0.27 -5.70
N ASN A 34 8.44 0.10 -4.51
CA ASN A 34 9.15 0.30 -3.25
C ASN A 34 9.30 -1.00 -2.48
N CYS A 35 10.40 -1.12 -1.73
CA CYS A 35 10.63 -2.27 -0.87
C CYS A 35 9.92 -2.07 0.47
N HIS A 36 9.07 -3.01 0.88
CA HIS A 36 8.40 -2.96 2.18
C HIS A 36 9.24 -3.63 3.26
N LEU A 37 9.23 -3.05 4.47
CA LEU A 37 9.92 -3.64 5.63
C LEU A 37 9.05 -4.67 6.37
N LEU A 38 7.73 -4.65 6.13
CA LEU A 38 6.80 -5.70 6.54
C LEU A 38 6.32 -6.36 5.27
N ASP A 39 6.75 -7.60 5.05
CA ASP A 39 6.50 -8.35 3.82
C ASP A 39 6.54 -9.86 4.10
N ASP A 40 6.51 -10.71 3.08
CA ASP A 40 6.45 -12.18 3.22
C ASP A 40 7.51 -12.76 4.17
N PHE A 41 8.77 -12.30 4.08
CA PHE A 41 9.84 -12.75 4.98
C PHE A 41 9.52 -12.51 6.47
N SER A 42 8.66 -11.52 6.75
CA SER A 42 8.34 -11.07 8.10
C SER A 42 7.35 -11.99 8.80
N ARG A 43 6.70 -12.93 8.11
CA ARG A 43 5.71 -13.86 8.70
C ARG A 43 6.12 -15.29 8.44
N ALA A 44 6.32 -16.07 9.50
CA ALA A 44 6.77 -17.46 9.39
C ALA A 44 5.82 -18.37 8.58
N TRP A 45 4.54 -18.00 8.48
CA TRP A 45 3.54 -18.77 7.75
C TRP A 45 3.44 -18.41 6.25
N THR A 46 4.06 -17.32 5.79
CA THR A 46 4.18 -17.00 4.35
C THR A 46 5.60 -17.10 3.83
N SER A 47 6.60 -16.81 4.66
CA SER A 47 8.01 -16.78 4.25
C SER A 47 8.52 -18.13 3.73
N ASN A 48 9.24 -18.11 2.62
CA ASN A 48 10.09 -19.22 2.19
C ASN A 48 11.60 -18.87 2.35
N GLU A 49 12.50 -19.85 2.11
CA GLU A 49 13.95 -19.64 2.25
C GLU A 49 14.50 -18.54 1.34
N GLU A 50 13.93 -18.38 0.14
CA GLU A 50 14.33 -17.36 -0.82
C GLU A 50 13.96 -15.95 -0.33
N ASP A 51 12.75 -15.77 0.21
CA ASP A 51 12.30 -14.49 0.77
C ASP A 51 13.16 -14.07 1.96
N VAL A 52 13.48 -15.02 2.84
CA VAL A 52 14.34 -14.80 4.00
C VAL A 52 15.74 -14.36 3.55
N GLN A 53 16.32 -15.05 2.58
CA GLN A 53 17.65 -14.72 2.08
C GLN A 53 17.66 -13.34 1.39
N LYS A 54 16.66 -13.05 0.56
CA LYS A 54 16.50 -11.72 -0.07
C LYS A 54 16.42 -10.61 0.98
N ALA A 55 15.65 -10.79 2.05
CA ALA A 55 15.50 -9.80 3.11
C ALA A 55 16.79 -9.60 3.93
N ILE A 56 17.52 -10.69 4.23
CA ILE A 56 18.84 -10.63 4.89
C ILE A 56 19.80 -9.76 4.07
N ASP A 57 19.87 -10.01 2.77
CA ASP A 57 20.79 -9.31 1.87
C ASP A 57 20.35 -7.85 1.64
N ALA A 58 19.04 -7.61 1.42
CA ALA A 58 18.51 -6.28 1.12
C ALA A 58 18.54 -5.32 2.31
N PHE A 59 18.31 -5.83 3.53
CA PHE A 59 18.23 -4.99 4.73
C PHE A 59 19.47 -5.09 5.64
N GLU A 60 20.47 -5.85 5.22
CA GLU A 60 21.72 -6.08 5.94
C GLU A 60 21.49 -6.56 7.39
N ILE A 61 20.54 -7.49 7.57
CA ILE A 61 20.17 -8.04 8.88
C ILE A 61 20.56 -9.51 9.00
N ALA A 62 20.84 -9.97 10.22
CA ALA A 62 21.14 -11.37 10.48
C ALA A 62 19.87 -12.25 10.43
N ALA A 63 20.02 -13.54 10.10
CA ALA A 63 18.93 -14.52 10.17
C ALA A 63 18.23 -14.57 11.55
N ALA A 64 18.98 -14.36 12.64
CA ALA A 64 18.40 -14.27 13.99
C ALA A 64 17.47 -13.05 14.16
N THR A 65 17.68 -11.97 13.39
CA THR A 65 16.76 -10.82 13.35
C THR A 65 15.47 -11.21 12.65
N ILE A 66 15.52 -11.99 11.56
CA ILE A 66 14.33 -12.50 10.87
C ILE A 66 13.46 -13.33 11.82
N SER A 67 14.03 -14.27 12.57
CA SER A 67 13.25 -15.04 13.54
C SER A 67 12.58 -14.15 14.59
N ARG A 68 13.26 -13.11 15.07
CA ARG A 68 12.69 -12.13 16.02
C ARG A 68 11.61 -11.26 15.39
N ILE A 69 11.72 -10.95 14.10
CA ILE A 69 10.68 -10.26 13.33
C ILE A 69 9.45 -11.16 13.25
N GLN A 70 9.61 -12.42 12.86
CA GLN A 70 8.53 -13.39 12.72
C GLN A 70 7.80 -13.68 14.04
N ASP A 71 8.54 -13.79 15.16
CA ASP A 71 7.96 -13.90 16.50
C ASP A 71 7.15 -12.65 16.86
N TRP A 72 7.65 -11.46 16.51
CA TRP A 72 6.99 -10.20 16.80
C TRP A 72 5.75 -10.01 15.94
N THR A 73 5.81 -10.26 14.64
CA THR A 73 4.65 -10.15 13.74
C THR A 73 3.56 -11.13 14.16
N SER A 74 3.90 -12.37 14.51
CA SER A 74 2.92 -13.34 15.04
C SER A 74 2.17 -12.83 16.27
N GLN A 75 2.89 -12.18 17.21
CA GLN A 75 2.27 -11.57 18.39
C GLN A 75 1.37 -10.38 18.04
N LYS A 76 1.74 -9.61 17.01
CA LYS A 76 1.05 -8.38 16.62
C LYS A 76 -0.14 -8.63 15.69
N ASP A 77 -0.04 -9.63 14.82
CA ASP A 77 -1.17 -10.18 14.06
C ASP A 77 -2.24 -10.69 15.06
N ALA A 78 -1.85 -11.49 16.06
CA ALA A 78 -2.77 -11.97 17.11
C ALA A 78 -3.42 -10.84 17.93
N ALA A 79 -2.76 -9.69 18.04
CA ALA A 79 -3.27 -8.50 18.72
C ALA A 79 -4.08 -7.56 17.80
N GLY A 80 -4.24 -7.89 16.50
CA GLY A 80 -4.91 -7.04 15.51
C GLY A 80 -4.19 -5.72 15.23
N MET A 81 -2.88 -5.66 15.48
CA MET A 81 -2.03 -4.47 15.28
C MET A 81 -1.40 -4.41 13.89
N LEU A 82 -1.49 -5.50 13.13
CA LEU A 82 -1.04 -5.63 11.75
C LEU A 82 -2.21 -6.14 10.90
N GLY A 83 -2.10 -5.92 9.60
CA GLY A 83 -2.96 -6.48 8.58
C GLY A 83 -2.11 -7.07 7.46
N TYR A 84 -2.66 -8.05 6.75
CA TYR A 84 -2.01 -8.61 5.57
C TYR A 84 -2.12 -7.64 4.37
N GLU A 85 -1.17 -7.51 3.47
CA GLU A 85 0.16 -8.10 3.49
C GLU A 85 1.14 -7.18 4.22
N ASN A 86 1.24 -5.92 3.78
CA ASN A 86 2.26 -4.98 4.25
C ASN A 86 1.70 -3.90 5.20
N VAL A 87 0.56 -4.16 5.86
CA VAL A 87 -0.22 -3.15 6.60
C VAL A 87 0.11 -3.14 8.09
N PHE A 88 0.46 -1.96 8.60
CA PHE A 88 0.38 -1.66 10.02
C PHE A 88 -0.94 -0.97 10.33
N ASN A 89 -1.68 -1.48 11.31
CA ASN A 89 -2.99 -0.92 11.66
C ASN A 89 -2.87 0.37 12.50
N THR A 90 -1.71 0.60 13.13
CA THR A 90 -1.47 1.80 13.95
C THR A 90 -0.11 2.41 13.65
N LEU A 91 -0.01 3.73 13.85
CA LEU A 91 1.26 4.45 13.79
C LEU A 91 2.27 3.88 14.79
N GLU A 92 1.80 3.51 15.99
CA GLU A 92 2.63 2.92 17.04
C GLU A 92 3.28 1.59 16.61
N SER A 93 2.52 0.69 15.96
CA SER A 93 3.08 -0.61 15.55
C SER A 93 4.12 -0.44 14.44
N ALA A 94 3.89 0.47 13.49
CA ALA A 94 4.88 0.81 12.47
C ALA A 94 6.16 1.40 13.09
N THR A 95 6.04 2.43 13.92
CA THR A 95 7.20 3.08 14.54
C THR A 95 7.98 2.12 15.44
N ASN A 96 7.29 1.29 16.24
CA ASN A 96 7.95 0.30 17.09
C ASN A 96 8.72 -0.74 16.26
N TYR A 97 8.13 -1.20 15.15
CA TYR A 97 8.76 -2.16 14.26
C TYR A 97 10.04 -1.60 13.63
N GLN A 98 9.96 -0.41 13.04
CA GLN A 98 11.12 0.28 12.46
C GLN A 98 12.24 0.45 13.51
N GLN A 99 11.93 1.02 14.67
CA GLN A 99 12.94 1.29 15.70
C GLN A 99 13.61 0.01 16.20
N LYS A 100 12.84 -1.08 16.32
CA LYS A 100 13.31 -2.34 16.90
C LYS A 100 14.17 -3.16 15.95
N PHE A 101 13.89 -3.14 14.66
CA PHE A 101 14.50 -4.05 13.69
C PHE A 101 15.29 -3.35 12.58
N PHE A 102 15.01 -2.08 12.30
CA PHE A 102 15.50 -1.35 11.14
C PHE A 102 15.97 0.08 11.47
N SER A 103 16.33 0.36 12.71
CA SER A 103 16.82 1.68 13.13
C SER A 103 18.19 2.06 12.54
N HIS A 104 18.91 1.08 11.97
CA HIS A 104 20.15 1.30 11.23
C HIS A 104 19.95 1.75 9.79
N LEU A 105 18.72 1.72 9.26
CA LEU A 105 18.41 2.11 7.89
C LEU A 105 17.99 3.59 7.82
N ASP A 106 18.76 4.41 7.11
CA ASP A 106 18.56 5.87 7.04
C ASP A 106 17.44 6.31 6.05
N LYS A 107 16.99 5.42 5.16
CA LYS A 107 16.10 5.76 4.04
C LYS A 107 14.65 5.29 4.22
N VAL A 108 14.29 4.84 5.41
CA VAL A 108 12.94 4.34 5.68
C VAL A 108 11.94 5.49 5.67
N LYS A 109 10.86 5.33 4.92
CA LYS A 109 9.72 6.25 4.92
C LYS A 109 8.51 5.55 5.52
N LEU A 110 7.82 6.27 6.40
CA LEU A 110 6.54 5.84 6.96
C LEU A 110 5.41 6.59 6.28
N LEU A 111 4.64 5.87 5.48
CA LEU A 111 3.49 6.40 4.75
C LEU A 111 2.20 5.96 5.44
N GLY A 112 1.21 6.85 5.47
CA GLY A 112 -0.19 6.52 5.79
C GLY A 112 -1.07 6.72 4.57
N LEU A 113 -1.93 5.74 4.28
CA LEU A 113 -2.93 5.84 3.24
C LEU A 113 -4.29 6.15 3.83
N TYR A 114 -5.03 7.04 3.16
CA TYR A 114 -6.37 7.42 3.57
C TYR A 114 -7.32 7.52 2.38
N LEU A 115 -8.46 6.84 2.45
CA LEU A 115 -9.46 6.87 1.38
C LEU A 115 -10.59 7.84 1.75
N PRO A 116 -11.10 8.63 0.80
CA PRO A 116 -12.30 9.40 1.04
C PRO A 116 -13.51 8.48 1.23
N ASP A 117 -14.50 8.92 2.01
CA ASP A 117 -15.70 8.16 2.41
C ASP A 117 -16.31 7.30 1.29
N SER A 118 -16.59 7.90 0.13
CA SER A 118 -17.18 7.19 -1.01
C SER A 118 -16.28 6.14 -1.64
N GLN A 119 -14.95 6.30 -1.56
CA GLN A 119 -13.98 5.31 -2.03
C GLN A 119 -13.76 4.21 -1.00
N ALA A 120 -13.76 4.55 0.29
CA ALA A 120 -13.68 3.58 1.37
C ALA A 120 -14.87 2.62 1.33
N ASP A 121 -16.10 3.13 1.20
CA ASP A 121 -17.31 2.31 1.06
C ASP A 121 -17.26 1.41 -0.18
N LYS A 122 -16.78 1.96 -1.30
CA LYS A 122 -16.65 1.21 -2.55
C LYS A 122 -15.65 0.06 -2.40
N LEU A 123 -14.48 0.33 -1.81
CA LEU A 123 -13.46 -0.69 -1.55
C LEU A 123 -13.97 -1.78 -0.63
N ILE A 124 -14.61 -1.41 0.48
CA ILE A 124 -15.19 -2.38 1.42
C ILE A 124 -16.16 -3.32 0.71
N LYS A 125 -17.00 -2.77 -0.17
CA LYS A 125 -17.97 -3.55 -0.93
C LYS A 125 -17.33 -4.45 -1.98
N GLU A 126 -16.42 -3.91 -2.80
CA GLU A 126 -15.90 -4.60 -3.98
C GLU A 126 -14.78 -5.60 -3.66
N CYS A 127 -13.99 -5.35 -2.62
CA CYS A 127 -12.88 -6.21 -2.19
C CYS A 127 -13.28 -7.19 -1.08
N ASN A 128 -14.52 -7.16 -0.58
CA ASN A 128 -15.02 -8.18 0.34
C ASN A 128 -14.99 -9.56 -0.34
N VAL A 129 -14.46 -10.56 0.36
CA VAL A 129 -14.19 -11.90 -0.19
C VAL A 129 -15.46 -12.56 -0.74
N GLU A 130 -16.59 -12.44 -0.03
CA GLU A 130 -17.85 -13.04 -0.49
C GLU A 130 -18.34 -12.36 -1.77
N THR A 131 -18.31 -11.03 -1.81
CA THR A 131 -18.68 -10.26 -3.02
C THR A 131 -17.76 -10.61 -4.19
N PHE A 132 -16.46 -10.75 -3.95
CA PHE A 132 -15.49 -11.15 -4.97
C PHE A 132 -15.76 -12.56 -5.50
N LYS A 133 -16.03 -13.53 -4.62
CA LYS A 133 -16.35 -14.91 -5.00
C LYS A 133 -17.66 -15.02 -5.77
N GLU A 134 -18.68 -14.24 -5.39
CA GLU A 134 -19.94 -14.16 -6.13
C GLU A 134 -19.75 -13.62 -7.55
N ALA A 135 -18.87 -12.63 -7.72
CA ALA A 135 -18.53 -12.07 -9.02
C ALA A 135 -17.59 -12.95 -9.87
N ASN A 136 -16.83 -13.84 -9.23
CA ASN A 136 -15.79 -14.65 -9.88
C ASN A 136 -15.95 -16.14 -9.54
N GLU A 137 -16.78 -16.84 -10.33
CA GLU A 137 -17.12 -18.26 -10.11
C GLU A 137 -15.90 -19.18 -9.99
N ALA A 138 -14.79 -18.86 -10.66
CA ALA A 138 -13.54 -19.61 -10.59
C ALA A 138 -12.91 -19.66 -9.18
N PHE A 139 -13.26 -18.71 -8.29
CA PHE A 139 -12.73 -18.59 -6.93
C PHE A 139 -13.73 -19.00 -5.85
N LYS A 140 -14.90 -19.54 -6.22
CA LYS A 140 -15.98 -19.86 -5.28
C LYS A 140 -15.53 -20.76 -4.11
N ASP A 141 -14.71 -21.77 -4.41
CA ASP A 141 -14.19 -22.72 -3.43
C ASP A 141 -12.78 -22.35 -2.93
N ALA A 142 -12.25 -21.19 -3.32
CA ALA A 142 -10.93 -20.73 -2.89
C ALA A 142 -10.96 -20.29 -1.42
N ASN A 143 -9.93 -20.67 -0.67
CA ASN A 143 -9.73 -20.18 0.69
C ASN A 143 -9.01 -18.81 0.64
N LEU A 144 -9.78 -17.76 0.37
CA LEU A 144 -9.30 -16.38 0.34
C LEU A 144 -9.50 -15.76 1.71
N GLU A 145 -8.51 -14.97 2.14
CA GLU A 145 -8.61 -14.12 3.33
C GLU A 145 -8.68 -12.66 2.92
N GLU A 146 -9.34 -11.85 3.75
CA GLU A 146 -9.45 -10.42 3.53
C GLU A 146 -8.12 -9.71 3.81
N GLY A 147 -7.70 -8.85 2.88
CA GLY A 147 -6.55 -7.98 3.08
C GLY A 147 -6.73 -7.02 4.26
N GLY A 148 -5.64 -6.70 4.93
CA GLY A 148 -5.55 -5.77 6.05
C GLY A 148 -6.06 -4.36 5.75
N ILE A 149 -5.96 -3.90 4.49
CA ILE A 149 -6.57 -2.63 4.06
C ILE A 149 -8.08 -2.65 4.30
N LEU A 150 -8.74 -3.74 3.90
CA LEU A 150 -10.18 -3.92 4.06
C LEU A 150 -10.55 -3.94 5.55
N GLN A 151 -9.87 -4.80 6.33
CA GLN A 151 -10.10 -4.95 7.77
C GLN A 151 -9.97 -3.62 8.53
N LEU A 152 -9.04 -2.76 8.13
CA LEU A 152 -8.84 -1.46 8.75
C LEU A 152 -9.90 -0.44 8.33
N LEU A 153 -10.28 -0.43 7.04
CA LEU A 153 -11.32 0.46 6.53
C LEU A 153 -12.69 0.18 7.14
N GLU A 154 -13.00 -1.08 7.48
CA GLU A 154 -14.24 -1.46 8.18
C GLU A 154 -14.37 -0.81 9.56
N LYS A 155 -13.26 -0.52 10.24
CA LYS A 155 -13.25 0.20 11.52
C LYS A 155 -13.64 1.67 11.38
N LYS A 156 -13.59 2.21 10.16
CA LYS A 156 -13.92 3.61 9.84
C LYS A 156 -13.18 4.61 10.72
N GLU A 157 -11.90 4.34 10.98
CA GLU A 157 -11.03 5.27 11.71
C GLU A 157 -10.76 6.51 10.86
N LEU A 158 -11.08 7.68 11.40
CA LEU A 158 -10.90 8.95 10.69
C LEU A 158 -9.44 9.38 10.65
N GLU A 159 -9.08 10.08 9.56
CA GLU A 159 -7.80 10.77 9.43
C GLU A 159 -7.53 11.68 10.66
N THR A 160 -6.32 11.56 11.23
CA THR A 160 -5.84 12.44 12.29
C THR A 160 -5.03 13.60 11.71
N ASN A 161 -4.71 14.60 12.54
CA ASN A 161 -3.84 15.72 12.15
C ASN A 161 -2.35 15.33 12.12
N GLU A 162 -1.99 14.11 12.51
CA GLU A 162 -0.59 13.63 12.51
C GLU A 162 -0.10 13.28 11.11
N GLY A 163 1.17 13.55 10.82
CA GLY A 163 1.75 13.35 9.50
C GLY A 163 1.37 14.46 8.51
N ARG A 164 2.20 14.63 7.49
CA ARG A 164 2.06 15.65 6.46
C ARG A 164 1.44 15.04 5.21
N ALA A 165 0.32 15.59 4.73
CA ALA A 165 -0.21 15.21 3.42
C ALA A 165 0.80 15.59 2.32
N ILE A 166 1.18 14.62 1.49
CA ILE A 166 2.19 14.79 0.44
C ILE A 166 1.64 14.61 -0.97
N GLY A 167 0.34 14.30 -1.10
CA GLY A 167 -0.33 14.16 -2.39
C GLY A 167 -1.32 13.00 -2.37
N TYR A 168 -1.65 12.52 -3.56
CA TYR A 168 -2.61 11.45 -3.76
C TYR A 168 -2.08 10.39 -4.73
N ASP A 169 -2.50 9.16 -4.50
CA ASP A 169 -2.26 8.02 -5.36
C ASP A 169 -3.58 7.51 -5.92
N LEU A 170 -3.51 6.80 -7.04
CA LEU A 170 -4.58 5.96 -7.55
C LEU A 170 -4.12 4.53 -7.32
N ILE A 171 -4.85 3.78 -6.49
CA ILE A 171 -4.47 2.44 -6.07
C ILE A 171 -5.41 1.39 -6.65
N GLY A 172 -4.87 0.41 -7.35
CA GLY A 172 -5.60 -0.75 -7.87
C GLY A 172 -5.46 -1.91 -6.90
N VAL A 173 -6.52 -2.27 -6.18
CA VAL A 173 -6.42 -3.15 -5.00
C VAL A 173 -6.86 -4.58 -5.34
N GLU A 174 -5.97 -5.52 -5.05
CA GLU A 174 -6.25 -6.96 -5.13
C GLU A 174 -7.00 -7.44 -3.89
N VAL A 175 -7.73 -8.55 -4.01
CA VAL A 175 -8.51 -9.12 -2.90
C VAL A 175 -7.65 -9.43 -1.66
N GLY A 176 -6.40 -9.88 -1.90
CA GLY A 176 -5.42 -10.15 -0.85
C GLY A 176 -4.87 -8.90 -0.16
N GLY A 177 -5.21 -7.69 -0.62
CA GLY A 177 -4.81 -6.43 -0.01
C GLY A 177 -3.52 -5.82 -0.55
N SER A 178 -2.77 -6.53 -1.39
CA SER A 178 -1.72 -5.90 -2.21
C SER A 178 -2.35 -4.94 -3.22
N PHE A 179 -1.59 -3.97 -3.70
CA PHE A 179 -2.13 -3.01 -4.66
C PHE A 179 -1.08 -2.40 -5.59
N HIS A 180 -1.55 -2.01 -6.76
CA HIS A 180 -0.82 -1.26 -7.78
C HIS A 180 -0.97 0.24 -7.57
N THR A 181 -0.02 1.01 -8.09
CA THR A 181 -0.13 2.48 -8.25
C THR A 181 -0.32 2.83 -9.73
N PHE A 182 -0.83 4.03 -10.04
CA PHE A 182 -0.95 4.50 -11.44
C PHE A 182 0.40 4.69 -12.15
N HIS A 183 1.53 4.54 -11.47
CA HIS A 183 2.83 4.45 -12.15
C HIS A 183 3.03 3.14 -12.90
N CYS A 184 2.28 2.08 -12.53
CA CYS A 184 2.28 0.83 -13.28
C CYS A 184 1.88 1.10 -14.75
N HIS A 185 2.54 0.41 -15.67
CA HIS A 185 2.30 0.50 -17.12
C HIS A 185 2.45 1.91 -17.72
N SER A 186 3.25 2.78 -17.10
CA SER A 186 3.52 4.14 -17.58
C SER A 186 2.27 5.02 -17.71
N LEU A 187 1.19 4.73 -16.96
CA LEU A 187 -0.06 5.47 -17.04
C LEU A 187 0.06 6.91 -16.54
N ALA A 188 1.00 7.20 -15.63
CA ALA A 188 1.26 8.55 -15.12
C ALA A 188 1.35 9.62 -16.21
N LYS A 189 2.14 9.40 -17.28
CA LYS A 189 2.28 10.37 -18.39
C LYS A 189 1.00 10.58 -19.15
N TYR A 190 0.27 9.48 -19.37
CA TYR A 190 -1.00 9.54 -20.05
C TYR A 190 -1.99 10.36 -19.22
N LEU A 191 -2.10 10.10 -17.92
CA LEU A 191 -3.00 10.81 -17.03
C LEU A 191 -2.64 12.30 -16.92
N GLU A 192 -1.36 12.66 -16.77
CA GLU A 192 -0.89 14.06 -16.81
C GLU A 192 -1.32 14.76 -18.10
N LYS A 193 -1.13 14.10 -19.25
CA LYS A 193 -1.43 14.68 -20.57
C LYS A 193 -2.93 14.80 -20.83
N GLU A 194 -3.70 13.75 -20.55
CA GLU A 194 -5.12 13.64 -20.89
C GLU A 194 -5.97 14.44 -19.90
N PHE A 195 -5.79 14.18 -18.61
CA PHE A 195 -6.57 14.81 -17.56
C PHE A 195 -5.96 16.12 -17.07
N LYS A 196 -4.82 16.56 -17.60
CA LYS A 196 -4.17 17.83 -17.22
C LYS A 196 -3.90 17.94 -15.71
N ILE A 197 -3.51 16.82 -15.11
CA ILE A 197 -3.10 16.77 -13.70
C ILE A 197 -1.60 17.03 -13.56
N GLN A 198 -1.19 17.40 -12.35
CA GLN A 198 0.22 17.57 -11.99
C GLN A 198 0.63 16.47 -11.02
N VAL A 199 1.78 15.85 -11.29
CA VAL A 199 2.44 14.91 -10.36
C VAL A 199 3.60 15.65 -9.68
N ASN A 200 3.51 15.82 -8.36
CA ASN A 200 4.43 16.61 -7.54
C ASN A 200 5.79 15.92 -7.32
N GLU A 201 6.69 16.54 -6.56
CA GLU A 201 8.05 16.04 -6.32
C GLU A 201 8.13 14.63 -5.70
N TYR A 202 7.06 14.17 -5.03
CA TYR A 202 6.99 12.83 -4.43
C TYR A 202 6.48 11.75 -5.39
N GLY A 203 6.22 12.11 -6.65
CA GLY A 203 5.60 11.21 -7.62
C GLY A 203 4.10 11.01 -7.37
N LEU A 204 3.44 11.89 -6.63
CA LEU A 204 2.02 11.78 -6.32
C LEU A 204 1.21 12.85 -7.03
N ILE A 205 -0.07 12.59 -7.27
CA ILE A 205 -1.01 13.57 -7.81
C ILE A 205 -1.13 14.72 -6.79
N GLU A 206 -0.94 15.95 -7.25
CA GLU A 206 -0.81 17.10 -6.36
C GLU A 206 -2.13 17.52 -5.70
N THR A 207 -3.25 17.41 -6.42
CA THR A 207 -4.56 17.86 -5.96
C THR A 207 -5.65 16.81 -6.18
N ASP A 208 -6.75 16.91 -5.44
CA ASP A 208 -7.91 16.03 -5.58
C ASP A 208 -8.93 16.51 -6.61
N SER A 209 -8.70 17.62 -7.31
CA SER A 209 -9.71 18.28 -8.15
C SER A 209 -10.37 17.41 -9.24
N LYS A 210 -9.69 16.35 -9.70
CA LYS A 210 -10.14 15.45 -10.78
C LYS A 210 -10.26 13.99 -10.37
N TRP A 211 -10.26 13.69 -9.07
CA TRP A 211 -10.17 12.31 -8.60
C TRP A 211 -11.29 11.41 -9.16
N GLN A 212 -12.50 11.93 -9.35
CA GLN A 212 -13.64 11.17 -9.88
C GLN A 212 -13.44 10.77 -11.34
N GLU A 213 -12.95 11.70 -12.17
CA GLU A 213 -12.65 11.44 -13.59
C GLU A 213 -11.53 10.41 -13.73
N LEU A 214 -10.49 10.54 -12.90
CA LEU A 214 -9.36 9.62 -12.88
C LEU A 214 -9.79 8.22 -12.46
N VAL A 215 -10.51 8.08 -11.36
CA VAL A 215 -11.02 6.78 -10.88
C VAL A 215 -11.96 6.15 -11.91
N ALA A 216 -12.84 6.95 -12.54
CA ALA A 216 -13.73 6.46 -13.59
C ALA A 216 -12.94 5.92 -14.80
N TYR A 217 -11.89 6.63 -15.22
CA TYR A 217 -11.01 6.16 -16.30
C TYR A 217 -10.25 4.89 -15.92
N MET A 218 -9.66 4.83 -14.72
CA MET A 218 -8.89 3.66 -14.29
C MET A 218 -9.75 2.39 -14.19
N ASN A 219 -11.06 2.53 -13.91
CA ASN A 219 -12.02 1.43 -13.87
C ASN A 219 -12.76 1.22 -15.21
N ASP A 220 -12.44 1.96 -16.27
CA ASP A 220 -13.04 1.72 -17.60
C ASP A 220 -12.43 0.45 -18.21
N LYS A 221 -13.27 -0.43 -18.75
CA LYS A 221 -12.84 -1.69 -19.38
C LYS A 221 -11.89 -1.53 -20.58
N ASN A 222 -11.82 -0.34 -21.17
CA ASN A 222 -10.92 -0.01 -22.28
C ASN A 222 -9.65 0.71 -21.79
N SER A 223 -9.55 1.00 -20.49
CA SER A 223 -8.32 1.49 -19.87
C SER A 223 -7.25 0.40 -19.94
N PRO A 224 -5.96 0.74 -20.17
CA PRO A 224 -4.86 -0.20 -20.08
C PRO A 224 -4.41 -0.47 -18.64
N ALA A 225 -5.12 0.06 -17.64
CA ALA A 225 -4.87 -0.24 -16.23
C ALA A 225 -5.09 -1.73 -15.93
N GLU A 226 -4.43 -2.20 -14.86
CA GLU A 226 -4.65 -3.57 -14.37
C GLU A 226 -6.15 -3.79 -14.12
N PRO A 227 -6.69 -4.99 -14.45
CA PRO A 227 -8.12 -5.29 -14.40
C PRO A 227 -8.60 -5.56 -12.96
N VAL A 228 -8.24 -4.66 -12.04
CA VAL A 228 -8.63 -4.64 -10.62
C VAL A 228 -9.43 -3.37 -10.31
N PRO A 229 -10.20 -3.34 -9.22
CA PRO A 229 -10.85 -2.11 -8.79
C PRO A 229 -9.83 -1.03 -8.39
N TRP A 230 -9.96 0.16 -8.99
CA TRP A 230 -9.11 1.32 -8.71
C TRP A 230 -9.81 2.35 -7.82
N TYR A 231 -9.05 2.92 -6.88
CA TYR A 231 -9.50 3.88 -5.88
C TYR A 231 -8.57 5.07 -5.78
N PHE A 232 -9.09 6.19 -5.28
CA PHE A 232 -8.30 7.37 -4.96
C PHE A 232 -7.88 7.39 -3.49
N ALA A 233 -6.59 7.52 -3.21
CA ALA A 233 -6.03 7.53 -1.86
C ALA A 233 -5.20 8.78 -1.62
N LYS A 234 -5.41 9.44 -0.48
CA LYS A 234 -4.50 10.45 0.05
C LYS A 234 -3.31 9.76 0.70
N VAL A 235 -2.12 10.27 0.46
CA VAL A 235 -0.88 9.79 1.07
C VAL A 235 -0.37 10.84 2.07
N LYS A 236 -0.06 10.39 3.28
CA LYS A 236 0.62 11.20 4.30
C LYS A 236 1.99 10.62 4.62
N LEU A 237 2.98 11.47 4.81
CA LEU A 237 4.31 11.13 5.29
C LEU A 237 4.41 11.43 6.78
N PHE A 238 4.92 10.47 7.56
CA PHE A 238 5.18 10.60 8.99
C PHE A 238 6.69 10.70 9.21
N GLU A 239 7.08 11.56 10.14
CA GLU A 239 8.48 11.64 10.61
C GLU A 239 8.73 10.42 11.51
N SER A 240 9.79 9.67 11.20
CA SER A 240 10.23 8.50 11.97
C SER A 240 11.58 8.72 12.65
#